data_AF-A0AAV2NJD4-F1
#
_entry.id   AF-A0AAV2NJD4-F1
#
_cell.length_a   1.000
_cell.length_b   1.000
_cell.length_c   1.000
_cell.angle_alpha   90.00
_cell.angle_beta   90.00
_cell.angle_gamma   90.00
#
_symmetry.space_group_name_H-M   'P 1'
#
loop_
_entity.id
_entity.type
_entity.pdbx_description
1 polymer ?
#
loop_
_entity_poly.entity_id
_entity_poly.type
_entity_poly.pdbx_seq_one_letter_code
_entity_poly.pdbx_strand_id
1 'polypeptide(L)'
;MMERRLFTKSFLLAIFLVNIHEFCVAYTPPAATVEPLHPAGLRISIPDEHGITLVAYHVKFNEDFDGLEAGHIAKDILKVRNQRWTYQNRHTQLKRDDIIYYWI
;
A
#
# COMPACT_ATOMS: atom_id res chain seq x y z
N MET A 1 -19.11 20.95 -44.75
CA MET A 1 -18.14 21.69 -43.91
C MET A 1 -18.52 21.72 -42.42
N MET A 2 -19.82 21.80 -42.09
CA MET A 2 -20.33 21.85 -40.70
C MET A 2 -20.15 20.53 -39.92
N GLU A 3 -20.45 19.39 -40.55
CA GLU A 3 -20.29 18.02 -40.01
C GLU A 3 -18.88 17.74 -39.46
N ARG A 4 -17.83 18.09 -40.22
CA ARG A 4 -16.43 17.89 -39.80
C ARG A 4 -16.06 18.72 -38.57
N ARG A 5 -16.57 19.94 -38.45
CA ARG A 5 -16.31 20.82 -37.30
C ARG A 5 -17.01 20.31 -36.04
N LEU A 6 -18.19 19.70 -36.17
CA LEU A 6 -18.91 19.07 -35.06
C LEU A 6 -18.15 17.83 -34.57
N PHE A 7 -17.71 16.98 -35.50
CA PHE A 7 -16.93 15.78 -35.19
C PHE A 7 -15.62 16.09 -34.46
N THR A 8 -14.84 17.08 -34.93
CA THR A 8 -13.59 17.49 -34.25
C THR A 8 -13.84 18.01 -32.83
N LYS A 9 -14.91 18.77 -32.61
CA LYS A 9 -15.26 19.27 -31.27
C LYS A 9 -15.66 18.13 -30.33
N SER A 10 -16.47 17.19 -30.80
CA SER A 10 -16.86 16.00 -30.02
C SER A 10 -15.65 15.12 -29.70
N PHE A 11 -14.71 14.98 -30.64
CA PHE A 11 -13.49 14.22 -30.43
C PHE A 11 -12.56 14.87 -29.38
N LEU A 12 -12.37 16.19 -29.45
CA LEU A 12 -11.59 16.93 -28.45
C LEU A 12 -12.25 16.92 -27.08
N LEU A 13 -13.59 17.00 -27.03
CA LEU A 13 -14.35 16.87 -25.78
C LEU A 13 -14.19 15.47 -25.17
N ALA A 14 -14.23 14.41 -25.99
CA ALA A 14 -14.02 13.05 -25.52
C ALA A 14 -12.60 12.87 -24.94
N ILE A 15 -11.56 13.39 -25.61
CA ILE A 15 -10.19 13.38 -25.08
C ILE A 15 -10.13 14.13 -23.73
N PHE A 16 -10.73 15.32 -23.66
CA PHE A 16 -10.74 16.13 -22.44
C PHE A 16 -11.44 15.41 -21.27
N LEU A 17 -12.59 14.78 -21.52
CA LEU A 17 -13.33 14.02 -20.51
C LEU A 17 -12.58 12.76 -20.06
N VAL A 18 -11.89 12.05 -20.96
CA VAL A 18 -11.02 10.91 -20.61
C VAL A 18 -9.86 11.33 -19.71
N ASN A 19 -9.20 12.46 -20.02
CA ASN A 19 -8.11 12.98 -19.19
C ASN A 19 -8.58 13.46 -17.80
N ILE A 20 -9.81 13.99 -17.68
CA ILE A 20 -10.39 14.32 -16.37
C ILE A 20 -10.70 13.07 -15.55
N HIS A 21 -11.17 11.98 -16.20
CA HIS A 21 -11.49 10.74 -15.51
C HIS A 21 -10.25 10.10 -14.85
N GLU A 22 -9.10 10.11 -15.53
CA GLU A 22 -7.84 9.60 -14.96
C GLU A 22 -7.33 10.44 -13.77
N PHE A 23 -7.69 11.73 -13.70
CA PHE A 23 -7.27 12.62 -12.61
C PHE A 23 -8.00 12.33 -11.28
N CYS A 24 -9.15 11.65 -11.29
CA CYS A 24 -10.02 11.50 -10.11
C CYS A 24 -9.76 10.23 -9.26
N VAL A 25 -8.78 9.40 -9.60
CA VAL A 25 -8.49 8.18 -8.82
C VAL A 25 -7.25 8.42 -7.95
N ALA A 26 -7.46 8.75 -6.68
CA ALA A 26 -6.38 8.84 -5.71
C ALA A 26 -5.80 7.44 -5.47
N TYR A 27 -4.47 7.33 -5.50
CA TYR A 27 -3.77 6.09 -5.17
C TYR A 27 -4.08 5.68 -3.72
N THR A 28 -4.46 4.42 -3.53
CA THR A 28 -4.63 3.82 -2.20
C THR A 28 -3.63 2.66 -2.11
N PRO A 29 -2.74 2.64 -1.10
CA PRO A 29 -1.80 1.54 -0.93
C PRO A 29 -2.51 0.19 -0.82
N PRO A 30 -1.91 -0.89 -1.33
CA PRO A 30 -2.53 -2.20 -1.27
C PRO A 30 -2.60 -2.73 0.16
N ALA A 31 -3.62 -3.54 0.44
CA ALA A 31 -3.85 -4.10 1.76
C ALA A 31 -2.70 -5.03 2.19
N ALA A 32 -2.32 -4.92 3.47
CA ALA A 32 -1.28 -5.76 4.05
C ALA A 32 -1.80 -7.12 4.51
N THR A 33 -0.96 -8.13 4.30
CA THR A 33 -1.12 -9.47 4.86
C THR A 33 -0.23 -9.57 6.09
N VAL A 34 -0.83 -9.83 7.26
CA VAL A 34 -0.15 -9.95 8.56
C VAL A 34 -0.25 -11.41 9.01
N GLU A 35 0.88 -12.08 9.21
CA GLU A 35 0.94 -13.51 9.51
C GLU A 35 1.86 -13.79 10.71
N PRO A 36 1.38 -14.49 11.75
CA PRO A 36 2.27 -15.04 12.76
C PRO A 36 3.09 -16.20 12.16
N LEU A 37 4.33 -16.34 12.60
CA LEU A 37 5.23 -17.42 12.18
C LEU A 37 5.42 -18.44 13.30
N HIS A 38 5.65 -19.70 12.92
CA HIS A 38 6.00 -20.78 13.84
C HIS A 38 7.51 -21.10 13.74
N PRO A 39 8.23 -21.36 14.86
CA PRO A 39 7.76 -21.37 16.25
C PRO A 39 7.57 -19.99 16.88
N ALA A 40 8.18 -18.95 16.28
CA ALA A 40 7.99 -17.56 16.64
C ALA A 40 8.20 -16.68 15.41
N GLY A 41 7.67 -15.47 15.47
CA GLY A 41 7.89 -14.42 14.49
C GLY A 41 6.62 -13.79 13.94
N LEU A 42 6.85 -12.76 13.14
CA LEU A 42 5.85 -11.96 12.47
C LEU A 42 6.31 -11.72 11.03
N ARG A 43 5.40 -11.89 10.07
CA ARG A 43 5.57 -11.47 8.68
C ARG A 43 4.47 -10.48 8.34
N ILE A 44 4.85 -9.36 7.74
CA ILE A 44 3.92 -8.40 7.15
C ILE A 44 4.34 -8.19 5.70
N SER A 45 3.39 -8.25 4.78
CA SER A 45 3.68 -8.00 3.37
C SER A 45 2.56 -7.30 2.62
N ILE A 46 2.91 -6.50 1.63
CA ILE A 46 1.98 -5.94 0.64
C ILE A 46 2.38 -6.41 -0.77
N PRO A 47 1.44 -6.60 -1.71
CA PRO A 47 1.79 -6.84 -3.10
C PRO A 47 2.57 -5.64 -3.67
N ASP A 48 3.48 -5.92 -4.60
CA ASP A 48 4.19 -4.89 -5.34
C ASP A 48 3.28 -4.30 -6.43
N GLU A 49 3.42 -2.99 -6.65
CA GLU A 49 2.68 -2.23 -7.64
C GLU A 49 3.60 -1.23 -8.34
N HIS A 50 3.22 -0.84 -9.56
CA HIS A 50 4.04 0.06 -10.35
C HIS A 50 4.24 1.41 -9.65
N GLY A 51 5.51 1.79 -9.47
CA GLY A 51 5.91 3.07 -8.88
C GLY A 51 6.29 3.00 -7.39
N ILE A 52 6.05 1.86 -6.72
CA ILE A 52 6.54 1.67 -5.35
C ILE A 52 8.07 1.49 -5.38
N THR A 53 8.77 2.25 -4.55
CA THR A 53 10.24 2.19 -4.42
C THR A 53 10.72 1.91 -3.00
N LEU A 54 9.84 2.10 -2.02
CA LEU A 54 10.10 1.90 -0.60
C LEU A 54 8.76 1.59 0.08
N VAL A 55 8.78 0.67 1.04
CA VAL A 55 7.65 0.41 1.94
C VAL A 55 8.16 0.41 3.37
N ALA A 56 7.57 1.25 4.23
CA ALA A 56 7.89 1.32 5.65
C ALA A 56 6.85 0.54 6.44
N TYR A 57 7.29 -0.24 7.43
CA TYR A 57 6.39 -0.95 8.33
C TYR A 57 6.55 -0.41 9.74
N HIS A 58 5.45 0.09 10.29
CA HIS A 58 5.36 0.56 11.66
C HIS A 58 4.37 -0.28 12.44
N VAL A 59 4.79 -0.88 13.55
CA VAL A 59 3.98 -1.89 14.27
C VAL A 59 4.01 -1.66 15.77
N LYS A 60 2.84 -1.71 16.40
CA LYS A 60 2.64 -1.81 17.85
C LYS A 60 1.90 -3.11 18.20
N PHE A 61 2.04 -3.54 19.45
CA PHE A 61 1.43 -4.76 19.98
C PHE A 61 0.57 -4.37 21.17
N ASN A 62 -0.71 -4.76 21.15
CA ASN A 62 -1.69 -4.53 22.23
C ASN A 62 -1.84 -3.05 22.65
N GLU A 63 -1.44 -2.12 21.79
CA GLU A 63 -1.47 -0.68 22.00
C GLU A 63 -1.68 0.02 20.66
N ASP A 64 -2.58 0.99 20.64
CA ASP A 64 -2.87 1.80 19.46
C ASP A 64 -1.78 2.87 19.21
N PHE A 65 -1.81 3.48 18.04
CA PHE A 65 -0.94 4.61 17.70
C PHE A 65 -1.58 5.95 18.06
N ASP A 66 -0.78 6.88 18.56
CA ASP A 66 -1.09 8.31 18.58
C ASP A 66 -0.46 8.99 17.36
N GLY A 67 -1.17 8.94 16.24
CA GLY A 67 -0.70 9.47 14.96
C GLY A 67 0.33 8.55 14.26
N LEU A 68 1.39 9.13 13.70
CA LEU A 68 2.39 8.42 12.90
C LEU A 68 3.67 8.14 13.69
N GLU A 69 3.51 7.50 14.86
CA GLU A 69 4.67 7.09 15.66
C GLU A 69 5.46 5.97 14.98
N ALA A 70 6.73 5.84 15.35
CA ALA A 70 7.56 4.75 14.88
C ALA A 70 7.02 3.36 15.27
N GLY A 71 6.38 3.24 16.45
CA GLY A 71 5.93 1.97 17.02
C GLY A 71 7.09 1.14 17.62
N HIS A 72 6.78 -0.09 18.05
CA HIS A 72 7.77 -1.05 18.56
C HIS A 72 8.71 -1.55 17.46
N ILE A 73 8.21 -1.62 16.22
CA ILE A 73 8.98 -1.98 15.04
C ILE A 73 8.79 -0.87 14.03
N ALA A 74 9.89 -0.29 13.54
CA ALA A 74 9.93 0.64 12.42
C ALA A 74 10.99 0.14 11.43
N LYS A 75 10.57 -0.30 10.24
CA LYS A 75 11.49 -0.88 9.25
C LYS A 75 11.14 -0.52 7.82
N ASP A 76 12.14 0.00 7.12
CA ASP A 76 12.06 0.31 5.70
C ASP A 76 12.53 -0.90 4.87
N ILE A 77 11.72 -1.27 3.89
CA ILE A 77 12.03 -2.29 2.90
C ILE A 77 12.34 -1.57 1.58
N LEU A 78 13.58 -1.73 1.11
CA LEU A 78 14.10 -1.07 -0.09
C LEU A 78 14.10 -1.97 -1.33
N LYS A 79 13.72 -3.25 -1.17
CA LYS A 79 13.76 -4.24 -2.25
C LYS A 79 12.56 -5.18 -2.18
N VAL A 80 11.82 -5.24 -3.28
CA VAL A 80 10.78 -6.24 -3.51
C VAL A 80 11.38 -7.64 -3.62
N ARG A 81 10.69 -8.65 -3.09
CA ARG A 81 11.01 -10.07 -3.27
C ARG A 81 9.74 -10.84 -3.59
N ASN A 82 9.79 -11.69 -4.61
CA ASN A 82 8.63 -12.51 -5.03
C ASN A 82 7.36 -11.68 -5.22
N GLN A 83 7.49 -10.51 -5.88
CA GLN A 83 6.39 -9.57 -6.15
C GLN A 83 5.70 -9.02 -4.89
N ARG A 84 6.40 -9.02 -3.75
CA ARG A 84 5.90 -8.48 -2.49
C ARG A 84 6.96 -7.66 -1.78
N TRP A 85 6.52 -6.59 -1.15
CA TRP A 85 7.29 -5.91 -0.10
C TRP A 85 7.03 -6.67 1.18
N THR A 86 8.09 -7.14 1.84
CA THR A 86 7.94 -8.04 2.99
C THR A 86 8.89 -7.64 4.10
N TYR A 87 8.31 -7.31 5.25
CA TYR A 87 9.00 -7.33 6.53
C TYR A 87 8.82 -8.72 7.17
N GLN A 88 9.92 -9.29 7.66
CA GLN A 88 9.87 -10.54 8.41
C GLN A 88 10.85 -10.50 9.58
N ASN A 89 10.35 -10.82 10.77
CA ASN A 89 11.15 -11.02 11.98
C ASN A 89 10.81 -12.38 12.59
N ARG A 90 11.82 -13.22 12.81
CA ARG A 90 11.65 -14.57 13.38
C ARG A 90 11.73 -14.60 14.90
N HIS A 91 12.00 -13.46 15.54
CA HIS A 91 12.22 -13.37 16.98
C HIS A 91 11.02 -12.79 17.73
N THR A 92 10.09 -12.13 17.04
CA THR A 92 8.87 -11.59 17.65
C THR A 92 8.07 -12.71 18.32
N GLN A 93 7.94 -12.62 19.63
CA GLN A 93 7.15 -13.57 20.42
C GLN A 93 5.70 -13.08 20.46
N LEU A 94 4.84 -13.73 19.68
CA LEU A 94 3.40 -13.46 19.67
C LEU A 94 2.69 -14.48 20.55
N LYS A 95 1.76 -14.00 21.37
CA LYS A 95 0.83 -14.83 22.14
C LYS A 95 -0.49 -14.93 21.40
N ARG A 96 -1.26 -15.97 21.74
CA ARG A 96 -2.65 -16.04 21.32
C ARG A 96 -3.38 -14.80 21.84
N ASP A 97 -4.20 -14.22 20.98
CA ASP A 97 -5.01 -13.02 21.23
C ASP A 97 -4.22 -11.70 21.32
N ASP A 98 -2.92 -11.69 21.02
CA ASP A 98 -2.20 -10.43 20.80
C ASP A 98 -2.79 -9.68 19.59
N ILE A 99 -3.07 -8.39 19.77
CA ILE A 99 -3.55 -7.50 18.72
C ILE A 99 -2.36 -6.75 18.12
N ILE A 100 -2.27 -6.76 16.81
CA ILE A 100 -1.21 -6.06 16.06
C ILE A 100 -1.81 -4.81 15.44
N TYR A 101 -1.36 -3.64 15.91
CA TYR A 101 -1.66 -2.35 15.31
C TYR A 101 -0.52 -2.00 14.36
N TYR A 102 -0.84 -1.44 13.18
CA TYR A 102 0.20 -1.07 12.22
C TYR A 102 -0.24 0.05 11.28
N TRP A 103 0.74 0.77 10.76
CA TRP A 103 0.61 1.63 9.58
C TRP A 103 1.80 1.39 8.63
N ILE A 104 1.55 1.58 7.34
CA ILE A 104 2.46 1.25 6.23
C ILE A 104 2.49 2.43 5.26
#